data_AF-A0A2N7TND3-F1
#
_entry.id   AF-A0A2N7TND3-F1
#
_cell.length_a   1.000
_cell.length_b   1.000
_cell.length_c   1.000
_cell.angle_alpha   90.00
_cell.angle_beta   90.00
_cell.angle_gamma   90.00
#
_symmetry.space_group_name_H-M   'P 1'
#
loop_
_entity.id
_entity.type
_entity.pdbx_description
1 polymer ?
#
loop_
_entity_poly.entity_id
_entity_poly.type
_entity_poly.pdbx_seq_one_letter_code
_entity_poly.pdbx_strand_id
1 'polypeptide(L)'
;MKLATLKLDTTEHGRDGELLVVSRDLTRAVSATDIAATLQQAIEAWEAVSPKLEARYAQLNEGQAEGAFALDQGALHSPLPRSYHWADGSAYLNHVKLVRQARNAEMPETFWTDPLMYQGGGDRFLAPTEDIEAVSEEHGIDFEGEIAVITDDVPMAVTPEQAAGHIKLVMLVNDVSLRGLIPGELAKGFGFFQAKPASSFSPVCVTPDELGDAWRDGRVHLPLTVHLNGEKFGEPEAGPDMIFGFPELVAHAARTRHLGAGAVVGSGTVSNPDADGGPGKPISDGGVGYSCLAEVRMVEQILHGQAKTPFMRFGDRVRIEMFDRAGNSIFGAIDQQVVKYQPH
;
A
#
# COMPACT_ATOMS: atom_id res chain seq x y z
N MET A 1 -0.74 -16.42 8.48
CA MET A 1 0.33 -15.80 9.30
C MET A 1 0.60 -14.32 9.02
N LYS A 2 1.33 -13.66 9.94
CA LYS A 2 1.86 -12.29 9.82
C LYS A 2 3.39 -12.26 9.77
N LEU A 3 3.96 -11.51 8.83
CA LEU A 3 5.41 -11.40 8.59
C LEU A 3 5.87 -9.94 8.55
N ALA A 4 7.10 -9.68 9.00
CA ALA A 4 7.71 -8.36 8.97
C ALA A 4 9.22 -8.45 8.69
N THR A 5 9.84 -7.30 8.44
CA THR A 5 11.29 -7.19 8.25
C THR A 5 11.88 -6.24 9.29
N LEU A 6 12.85 -6.73 10.06
CA LEU A 6 13.59 -5.93 11.04
C LEU A 6 14.69 -5.13 10.34
N LYS A 7 14.82 -3.84 10.67
CA LYS A 7 15.95 -3.00 10.22
C LYS A 7 17.26 -3.52 10.80
N LEU A 8 18.32 -3.45 10.01
CA LEU A 8 19.68 -3.74 10.46
C LEU A 8 20.52 -2.48 10.33
N ASP A 9 21.21 -2.11 11.40
CA ASP A 9 21.98 -0.86 11.50
C ASP A 9 23.29 -0.88 10.69
N THR A 10 23.63 -1.97 10.01
CA THR A 10 24.90 -2.10 9.29
C THR A 10 24.73 -2.67 7.89
N THR A 11 25.55 -2.20 6.95
CA THR A 11 25.66 -2.77 5.61
C THR A 11 26.26 -4.18 5.61
N GLU A 12 26.80 -4.65 6.74
CA GLU A 12 27.39 -5.99 6.88
C GLU A 12 26.33 -7.09 6.85
N HIS A 13 25.10 -6.79 7.26
CA HIS A 13 23.99 -7.75 7.30
C HIS A 13 23.07 -7.68 6.07
N GLY A 14 23.46 -6.94 5.03
CA GLY A 14 22.68 -6.77 3.81
C GLY A 14 21.66 -5.63 3.88
N ARG A 15 20.97 -5.37 2.76
CA ARG A 15 20.02 -4.25 2.61
C ARG A 15 18.56 -4.67 2.79
N ASP A 16 18.31 -5.96 2.94
CA ASP A 16 16.97 -6.58 2.91
C ASP A 16 16.42 -6.88 4.31
N GLY A 17 17.16 -6.52 5.37
CA GLY A 17 16.77 -6.73 6.76
C GLY A 17 16.71 -8.21 7.17
N GLU A 18 16.10 -8.48 8.32
CA GLU A 18 15.86 -9.84 8.83
C GLU A 18 14.37 -10.18 8.84
N LEU A 19 14.03 -11.38 8.36
CA LEU A 19 12.65 -11.87 8.39
C LEU A 19 12.21 -12.19 9.82
N LEU A 20 11.06 -11.65 10.20
CA LEU A 20 10.35 -11.95 11.44
C LEU A 20 8.99 -12.60 11.17
N VAL A 21 8.59 -13.51 12.06
CA VAL A 21 7.19 -13.90 12.25
C VAL A 21 6.61 -13.08 13.39
N VAL A 22 5.45 -12.47 13.19
CA VAL A 22 4.82 -11.53 14.13
C VAL A 22 3.54 -12.16 14.70
N SER A 23 3.23 -11.93 15.98
CA SER A 23 2.01 -12.44 16.61
C SER A 23 0.76 -11.75 16.08
N ARG A 24 -0.40 -12.41 16.19
CA ARG A 24 -1.67 -11.89 15.65
C ARG A 24 -2.03 -10.51 16.21
N ASP A 25 -1.75 -10.28 17.49
CA ASP A 25 -2.00 -9.03 18.20
C ASP A 25 -0.91 -7.96 17.99
N LEU A 26 0.12 -8.24 17.19
CA LEU A 26 1.24 -7.35 16.89
C LEU A 26 2.08 -6.95 18.11
N THR A 27 2.07 -7.73 19.19
CA THR A 27 2.81 -7.41 20.42
C THR A 27 4.13 -8.18 20.56
N ARG A 28 4.29 -9.29 19.84
CA ARG A 28 5.48 -10.16 19.90
C ARG A 28 5.95 -10.53 18.51
N ALA A 29 7.23 -10.85 18.41
CA ALA A 29 7.83 -11.40 17.21
C ALA A 29 8.88 -12.44 17.56
N VAL A 30 9.24 -13.25 16.58
CA VAL A 30 10.35 -14.20 16.64
C VAL A 30 11.08 -14.18 15.31
N SER A 31 12.42 -14.27 15.36
CA SER A 31 13.22 -14.36 14.14
C SER A 31 12.84 -15.59 13.32
N ALA A 32 12.92 -15.49 12.00
CA ALA A 32 12.70 -16.59 11.06
C ALA A 32 13.92 -16.89 10.18
N THR A 33 15.09 -16.37 10.55
CA THR A 33 16.30 -16.39 9.72
C THR A 33 16.88 -17.80 9.49
N ASP A 34 16.57 -18.76 10.35
CA ASP A 34 16.89 -20.19 10.15
C ASP A 34 15.95 -20.89 9.16
N ILE A 35 14.78 -20.28 8.85
CA ILE A 35 13.86 -20.75 7.81
C ILE A 35 14.19 -20.05 6.48
N ALA A 36 14.29 -18.72 6.50
CA ALA A 36 14.73 -17.87 5.40
C ALA A 36 15.28 -16.55 5.97
N ALA A 37 16.43 -16.08 5.47
CA ALA A 37 17.08 -14.91 6.08
C ALA A 37 16.29 -13.62 5.88
N THR A 38 15.62 -13.48 4.72
CA THR A 38 14.87 -12.27 4.33
C THR A 38 13.48 -12.65 3.80
N LEU A 39 12.56 -11.69 3.76
CA LEU A 39 11.23 -11.93 3.17
C LEU A 39 11.33 -12.27 1.68
N GLN A 40 12.25 -11.63 0.94
CA GLN A 40 12.49 -11.93 -0.48
C GLN A 40 12.85 -13.41 -0.69
N GLN A 41 13.79 -13.95 0.09
CA GLN A 41 14.15 -15.38 0.03
C GLN A 41 12.99 -16.29 0.41
N ALA A 42 12.16 -15.87 1.38
CA ALA A 42 10.98 -16.64 1.74
C ALA A 42 9.98 -16.74 0.59
N ILE A 43 9.78 -15.66 -0.17
CA ILE A 43 8.86 -15.64 -1.32
C ILE A 43 9.42 -16.44 -2.50
N GLU A 44 10.73 -16.37 -2.76
CA GLU A 44 11.40 -17.18 -3.79
C GLU A 44 11.31 -18.70 -3.51
N ALA A 45 11.21 -19.10 -2.23
CA ALA A 45 11.11 -20.49 -1.80
C ALA A 45 9.76 -20.84 -1.15
N TRP A 46 8.69 -20.09 -1.47
CA TRP A 46 7.45 -20.05 -0.68
C TRP A 46 6.83 -21.41 -0.39
N GLU A 47 6.75 -22.30 -1.39
CA GLU A 47 6.16 -23.65 -1.21
C GLU A 47 6.90 -24.47 -0.14
N ALA A 48 8.23 -24.31 -0.05
CA ALA A 48 9.06 -25.07 0.87
C ALA A 48 9.10 -24.46 2.29
N VAL A 49 8.96 -23.14 2.41
CA VAL A 49 9.15 -22.43 3.69
C VAL A 49 7.86 -22.01 4.37
N SER A 50 6.78 -21.74 3.62
CA SER A 50 5.52 -21.26 4.20
C SER A 50 4.92 -22.20 5.26
N PRO A 51 4.96 -23.55 5.14
CA PRO A 51 4.45 -24.41 6.21
C PRO A 51 5.28 -24.31 7.51
N LYS A 52 6.58 -24.01 7.40
CA LYS A 52 7.48 -23.83 8.56
C LYS A 52 7.23 -22.48 9.23
N LEU A 53 7.03 -21.43 8.44
CA LEU A 53 6.68 -20.10 8.93
C LEU A 53 5.31 -20.13 9.63
N GLU A 54 4.32 -20.82 9.07
CA GLU A 54 2.99 -20.98 9.67
C GLU A 54 3.06 -21.77 10.99
N ALA A 55 3.86 -22.84 11.06
CA ALA A 55 4.09 -23.57 12.31
C ALA A 55 4.73 -22.67 13.40
N ARG A 56 5.69 -21.82 13.03
CA ARG A 56 6.29 -20.85 13.95
C ARG A 56 5.30 -19.77 14.37
N TYR A 57 4.44 -19.32 13.46
CA TYR A 57 3.36 -18.38 13.75
C TYR A 57 2.37 -18.96 14.76
N ALA A 58 1.95 -20.23 14.59
CA ALA A 58 1.11 -20.91 15.56
C ALA A 58 1.78 -21.00 16.95
N GLN A 59 3.05 -21.45 17.00
CA GLN A 59 3.82 -21.52 18.25
C GLN A 59 3.96 -20.15 18.93
N LEU A 60 4.17 -19.08 18.17
CA LEU A 60 4.28 -17.72 18.70
C LEU A 60 2.97 -17.28 19.36
N ASN A 61 1.84 -17.52 18.70
CA ASN A 61 0.51 -17.16 19.21
C ASN A 61 0.09 -18.01 20.42
N GLU A 62 0.58 -19.25 20.53
CA GLU A 62 0.39 -20.10 21.72
C GLU A 62 1.36 -19.77 22.86
N GLY A 63 2.29 -18.83 22.66
CA GLY A 63 3.30 -18.45 23.63
C GLY A 63 4.43 -19.46 23.81
N GLN A 64 4.61 -20.38 22.85
CA GLN A 64 5.57 -21.49 22.89
C GLN A 64 6.81 -21.27 22.02
N ALA A 65 6.83 -20.23 21.18
CA ALA A 65 7.99 -19.94 20.33
C ALA A 65 9.22 -19.52 21.17
N GLU A 66 10.29 -20.30 21.08
CA GLU A 66 11.58 -19.97 21.69
C GLU A 66 12.18 -18.71 21.04
N GLY A 67 12.83 -17.86 21.84
CA GLY A 67 13.44 -16.62 21.36
C GLY A 67 12.44 -15.51 20.99
N ALA A 68 11.14 -15.69 21.27
CA ALA A 68 10.14 -14.66 21.01
C ALA A 68 10.30 -13.45 21.95
N PHE A 69 10.31 -12.25 21.39
CA PHE A 69 10.54 -10.98 22.07
C PHE A 69 9.35 -10.02 21.89
N ALA A 70 9.32 -8.94 22.67
CA ALA A 70 8.31 -7.88 22.52
C ALA A 70 8.59 -7.10 21.23
N LEU A 71 7.58 -6.94 20.39
CA LEU A 71 7.74 -6.26 19.11
C LEU A 71 7.78 -4.74 19.30
N ASP A 72 8.85 -4.12 18.81
CA ASP A 72 8.90 -2.69 18.54
C ASP A 72 8.65 -2.45 17.05
N GLN A 73 7.48 -1.90 16.71
CA GLN A 73 7.13 -1.59 15.32
C GLN A 73 8.00 -0.47 14.73
N GLY A 74 8.60 0.41 15.55
CA GLY A 74 9.50 1.47 15.08
C GLY A 74 10.82 0.94 14.50
N ALA A 75 11.22 -0.27 14.94
CA ALA A 75 12.39 -0.98 14.43
C ALA A 75 12.13 -1.73 13.11
N LEU A 76 10.87 -1.80 12.65
CA LEU A 76 10.51 -2.50 11.42
C LEU A 76 10.68 -1.63 10.17
N HIS A 77 11.09 -2.27 9.08
CA HIS A 77 11.09 -1.70 7.75
C HIS A 77 9.78 -2.04 7.01
N SER A 78 9.56 -1.45 5.83
CA SER A 78 8.62 -2.02 4.85
C SER A 78 8.93 -3.51 4.63
N PRO A 79 7.94 -4.41 4.47
CA PRO A 79 8.16 -5.86 4.54
C PRO A 79 9.19 -6.34 3.50
N LEU A 80 9.15 -5.77 2.30
CA LEU A 80 10.28 -5.77 1.37
C LEU A 80 10.91 -4.36 1.42
N PRO A 81 12.15 -4.18 1.94
CA PRO A 81 12.80 -2.87 1.92
C PRO A 81 13.08 -2.34 0.50
N ARG A 82 13.18 -3.26 -0.44
CA ARG A 82 13.26 -3.04 -1.88
C ARG A 82 12.60 -4.24 -2.57
N SER A 83 12.06 -4.01 -3.75
CA SER A 83 11.53 -5.03 -4.64
C SER A 83 12.08 -4.84 -6.05
N TYR A 84 12.23 -5.95 -6.77
CA TYR A 84 12.56 -5.93 -8.19
C TYR A 84 11.42 -5.40 -9.07
N HIS A 85 10.19 -5.35 -8.52
CA HIS A 85 9.01 -4.92 -9.26
C HIS A 85 7.97 -4.27 -8.36
N TRP A 86 7.70 -2.99 -8.59
CA TRP A 86 6.58 -2.25 -8.02
C TRP A 86 5.70 -1.74 -9.15
N ALA A 87 4.50 -2.28 -9.28
CA ALA A 87 3.53 -1.84 -10.27
C ALA A 87 2.23 -1.45 -9.56
N ASP A 88 1.78 -0.23 -9.78
CA ASP A 88 0.63 0.30 -9.06
C ASP A 88 -0.53 0.58 -10.00
N GLY A 89 -1.72 0.13 -9.57
CA GLY A 89 -2.94 0.16 -10.33
C GLY A 89 -3.74 1.45 -10.16
N SER A 90 -4.91 1.51 -10.77
CA SER A 90 -5.96 2.45 -10.36
C SER A 90 -7.31 1.73 -10.38
N ALA A 91 -7.51 0.86 -9.39
CA ALA A 91 -8.67 -0.02 -9.31
C ALA A 91 -9.96 0.69 -8.88
N TYR A 92 -9.86 1.83 -8.21
CA TYR A 92 -10.99 2.63 -7.78
C TYR A 92 -11.28 3.72 -8.82
N LEU A 93 -12.12 3.42 -9.81
CA LEU A 93 -12.40 4.34 -10.91
C LEU A 93 -13.11 5.63 -10.47
N ASN A 94 -13.70 5.66 -9.27
CA ASN A 94 -14.19 6.90 -8.65
C ASN A 94 -13.10 7.97 -8.59
N HIS A 95 -11.89 7.60 -8.14
CA HIS A 95 -10.75 8.50 -8.08
C HIS A 95 -10.42 9.09 -9.46
N VAL A 96 -10.31 8.22 -10.49
CA VAL A 96 -9.97 8.61 -11.86
C VAL A 96 -11.06 9.50 -12.47
N LYS A 97 -12.33 9.19 -12.20
CA LYS A 97 -13.49 9.99 -12.62
C LYS A 97 -13.41 11.40 -12.04
N LEU A 98 -13.11 11.56 -10.76
CA LEU A 98 -12.98 12.87 -10.11
C LEU A 98 -11.84 13.71 -10.71
N VAL A 99 -10.67 13.11 -10.94
CA VAL A 99 -9.53 13.80 -11.58
C VAL A 99 -9.90 14.32 -12.97
N ARG A 100 -10.66 13.54 -13.75
CA ARG A 100 -11.11 13.96 -15.08
C ARG A 100 -12.21 15.01 -15.03
N GLN A 101 -13.21 14.85 -14.17
CA GLN A 101 -14.29 15.81 -14.01
C GLN A 101 -13.78 17.19 -13.58
N ALA A 102 -12.83 17.25 -12.64
CA ALA A 102 -12.19 18.50 -12.22
C ALA A 102 -11.44 19.22 -13.36
N ARG A 103 -11.15 18.53 -14.46
CA ARG A 103 -10.52 19.07 -15.69
C ARG A 103 -11.51 19.21 -16.86
N ASN A 104 -12.81 19.06 -16.62
CA ASN A 104 -13.86 19.03 -17.64
C ASN A 104 -13.59 18.00 -18.76
N ALA A 105 -13.02 16.85 -18.40
CA ALA A 105 -12.75 15.74 -19.33
C ALA A 105 -13.67 14.55 -19.04
N GLU A 106 -14.09 13.86 -20.09
CA GLU A 106 -14.85 12.60 -19.96
C GLU A 106 -13.91 11.42 -19.70
N MET A 107 -14.41 10.41 -18.99
CA MET A 107 -13.71 9.15 -18.79
C MET A 107 -14.00 8.21 -19.97
N PRO A 108 -12.98 7.73 -20.72
CA PRO A 108 -13.18 6.73 -21.76
C PRO A 108 -13.82 5.47 -21.20
N GLU A 109 -14.77 4.90 -21.93
CA GLU A 109 -15.47 3.67 -21.52
C GLU A 109 -14.52 2.50 -21.27
N THR A 110 -13.39 2.47 -21.98
CA THR A 110 -12.38 1.41 -21.84
C THR A 110 -11.81 1.30 -20.43
N PHE A 111 -11.87 2.36 -19.62
CA PHE A 111 -11.34 2.36 -18.26
C PHE A 111 -12.12 1.43 -17.33
N TRP A 112 -13.37 1.10 -17.67
CA TRP A 112 -14.18 0.13 -16.92
C TRP A 112 -13.79 -1.33 -17.18
N THR A 113 -12.99 -1.59 -18.21
CA THR A 113 -12.65 -2.95 -18.66
C THR A 113 -11.15 -3.19 -18.83
N ASP A 114 -10.34 -2.13 -18.83
CA ASP A 114 -8.88 -2.19 -19.00
C ASP A 114 -8.22 -1.42 -17.84
N PRO A 115 -7.61 -2.14 -16.88
CA PRO A 115 -6.96 -1.53 -15.73
C PRO A 115 -5.90 -0.50 -16.12
N LEU A 116 -5.85 0.61 -15.38
CA LEU A 116 -4.69 1.49 -15.42
C LEU A 116 -3.61 0.94 -14.50
N MET A 117 -2.37 1.03 -14.96
CA MET A 117 -1.20 0.63 -14.18
C MET A 117 0.04 1.40 -14.61
N TYR A 118 0.91 1.73 -13.66
CA TYR A 118 2.22 2.31 -13.95
C TYR A 118 3.32 1.55 -13.21
N GLN A 119 4.56 1.69 -13.69
CA GLN A 119 5.74 1.13 -13.02
C GLN A 119 6.29 2.16 -12.02
N GLY A 120 6.29 1.82 -10.73
CA GLY A 120 6.89 2.63 -9.68
C GLY A 120 8.35 2.26 -9.37
N GLY A 121 9.00 3.09 -8.55
CA GLY A 121 10.36 2.84 -8.05
C GLY A 121 10.34 1.81 -6.92
N GLY A 122 11.07 0.70 -7.08
CA GLY A 122 11.12 -0.40 -6.10
C GLY A 122 12.47 -0.57 -5.41
N ASP A 123 13.48 0.21 -5.75
CA ASP A 123 14.86 -0.01 -5.29
C ASP A 123 15.14 0.43 -3.85
N ARG A 124 14.29 1.30 -3.29
CA ARG A 124 14.32 1.76 -1.90
C ARG A 124 12.94 2.25 -1.47
N PHE A 125 12.24 1.48 -0.65
CA PHE A 125 11.06 1.96 0.04
C PHE A 125 11.42 2.64 1.35
N LEU A 126 10.57 3.55 1.81
CA LEU A 126 10.67 4.10 3.16
C LEU A 126 10.24 3.04 4.17
N ALA A 127 10.80 3.07 5.38
CA ALA A 127 10.19 2.34 6.49
C ALA A 127 8.84 2.98 6.88
N PRO A 128 7.91 2.22 7.49
CA PRO A 128 6.58 2.73 7.85
C PRO A 128 6.62 3.94 8.79
N THR A 129 7.69 4.12 9.56
CA THR A 129 7.93 5.25 10.47
C THR A 129 9.04 6.20 10.02
N GLU A 130 9.58 6.00 8.81
CA GLU A 130 10.57 6.90 8.24
C GLU A 130 9.89 8.15 7.66
N ASP A 131 10.53 9.30 7.85
CA ASP A 131 9.99 10.57 7.36
C ASP A 131 9.90 10.61 5.83
N ILE A 132 8.90 11.33 5.33
CA ILE A 132 8.76 11.64 3.91
C ILE A 132 9.64 12.87 3.62
N GLU A 133 10.83 12.64 3.09
CA GLU A 133 11.73 13.71 2.69
C GLU A 133 11.26 14.38 1.40
N ALA A 134 11.12 15.71 1.43
CA ALA A 134 10.78 16.49 0.24
C ALA A 134 11.69 17.71 0.06
N VAL A 135 12.04 17.99 -1.20
CA VAL A 135 12.89 19.15 -1.56
C VAL A 135 12.12 20.47 -1.42
N SER A 136 10.83 20.48 -1.76
CA SER A 136 9.98 21.68 -1.74
C SER A 136 8.52 21.31 -1.52
N GLU A 137 7.83 22.09 -0.68
CA GLU A 137 6.38 22.00 -0.50
C GLU A 137 5.60 22.43 -1.76
N GLU A 138 6.22 23.22 -2.63
CA GLU A 138 5.62 23.65 -3.92
C GLU A 138 5.36 22.47 -4.86
N HIS A 139 6.04 21.33 -4.63
CA HIS A 139 5.80 20.11 -5.39
C HIS A 139 4.46 19.44 -5.05
N GLY A 140 3.70 19.94 -4.06
CA GLY A 140 2.38 19.43 -3.71
C GLY A 140 2.44 18.02 -3.14
N ILE A 141 3.09 17.90 -1.98
CA ILE A 141 3.33 16.63 -1.29
C ILE A 141 1.98 16.04 -0.83
N ASP A 142 1.72 14.80 -1.20
CA ASP A 142 0.47 14.10 -0.89
C ASP A 142 0.77 12.66 -0.46
N PHE A 143 -0.10 12.11 0.37
CA PHE A 143 -0.14 10.69 0.69
C PHE A 143 -1.20 10.01 -0.18
N GLU A 144 -1.04 8.72 -0.42
CA GLU A 144 -2.05 7.89 -1.10
C GLU A 144 -2.19 6.58 -0.33
N GLY A 145 -3.26 6.47 0.44
CA GLY A 145 -3.55 5.26 1.19
C GLY A 145 -4.12 4.16 0.28
N GLU A 146 -3.43 3.03 0.23
CA GLU A 146 -3.80 1.90 -0.62
C GLU A 146 -3.50 0.53 0.01
N ILE A 147 -3.85 -0.53 -0.72
CA ILE A 147 -3.51 -1.92 -0.40
C ILE A 147 -2.60 -2.44 -1.51
N ALA A 148 -1.63 -3.27 -1.15
CA ALA A 148 -0.78 -3.97 -2.11
C ALA A 148 -0.71 -5.47 -1.80
N VAL A 149 -0.43 -6.25 -2.84
CA VAL A 149 -0.14 -7.68 -2.73
C VAL A 149 1.29 -7.98 -3.16
N ILE A 150 1.88 -9.02 -2.56
CA ILE A 150 3.17 -9.59 -2.97
C ILE A 150 2.90 -10.95 -3.61
N THR A 151 3.47 -11.18 -4.79
CA THR A 151 3.34 -12.45 -5.51
C THR A 151 4.59 -13.31 -5.42
N ASP A 152 4.44 -14.63 -5.61
CA ASP A 152 5.55 -15.47 -6.07
C ASP A 152 5.79 -15.23 -7.58
N ASP A 153 6.51 -16.15 -8.24
CA ASP A 153 6.72 -16.07 -9.68
C ASP A 153 5.41 -16.22 -10.45
N VAL A 154 5.06 -15.20 -11.24
CA VAL A 154 3.86 -15.15 -12.07
C VAL A 154 4.22 -15.38 -13.53
N PRO A 155 3.70 -16.44 -14.17
CA PRO A 155 3.87 -16.67 -15.60
C PRO A 155 3.30 -15.53 -16.45
N MET A 156 3.95 -15.26 -17.57
CA MET A 156 3.40 -14.36 -18.57
C MET A 156 2.05 -14.86 -19.11
N ALA A 157 1.11 -13.95 -19.35
CA ALA A 157 -0.23 -14.20 -19.87
C ALA A 157 -1.09 -15.13 -18.99
N VAL A 158 -0.85 -15.11 -17.68
CA VAL A 158 -1.72 -15.76 -16.67
C VAL A 158 -3.14 -15.18 -16.73
N THR A 159 -4.17 -16.01 -16.51
CA THR A 159 -5.55 -15.51 -16.35
C THR A 159 -5.76 -14.96 -14.94
N PRO A 160 -6.77 -14.11 -14.68
CA PRO A 160 -7.10 -13.66 -13.33
C PRO A 160 -7.31 -14.82 -12.35
N GLU A 161 -7.97 -15.90 -12.77
CA GLU A 161 -8.22 -17.07 -11.92
C GLU A 161 -6.92 -17.77 -11.50
N GLN A 162 -5.95 -17.86 -12.42
CA GLN A 162 -4.63 -18.42 -12.13
C GLN A 162 -3.80 -17.45 -11.28
N ALA A 163 -3.86 -16.14 -11.57
CA ALA A 163 -3.15 -15.09 -10.84
C ALA A 163 -3.52 -15.06 -9.35
N ALA A 164 -4.76 -15.43 -9.00
CA ALA A 164 -5.20 -15.53 -7.61
C ALA A 164 -4.32 -16.48 -6.76
N GLY A 165 -3.84 -17.58 -7.35
CA GLY A 165 -2.97 -18.54 -6.66
C GLY A 165 -1.54 -18.04 -6.42
N HIS A 166 -1.14 -16.96 -7.09
CA HIS A 166 0.19 -16.37 -6.98
C HIS A 166 0.29 -15.31 -5.88
N ILE A 167 -0.82 -14.80 -5.37
CA ILE A 167 -0.86 -13.80 -4.28
C ILE A 167 -0.51 -14.47 -2.95
N LYS A 168 0.62 -14.07 -2.33
CA LYS A 168 1.10 -14.70 -1.07
C LYS A 168 0.89 -13.83 0.14
N LEU A 169 1.02 -12.52 0.00
CA LEU A 169 0.92 -11.57 1.10
C LEU A 169 0.15 -10.33 0.69
N VAL A 170 -0.45 -9.69 1.68
CA VAL A 170 -1.19 -8.43 1.59
C VAL A 170 -0.59 -7.44 2.59
N MET A 171 -0.51 -6.16 2.21
CA MET A 171 -0.01 -5.08 3.06
C MET A 171 -0.68 -3.76 2.69
N LEU A 172 -0.54 -2.73 3.54
CA LEU A 172 -0.94 -1.36 3.19
C LEU A 172 0.22 -0.64 2.52
N VAL A 173 -0.08 0.40 1.75
CA VAL A 173 0.92 1.27 1.11
C VAL A 173 0.52 2.74 1.27
N ASN A 174 1.54 3.59 1.43
CA ASN A 174 1.47 5.02 1.19
C ASN A 174 2.22 5.32 -0.10
N ASP A 175 1.51 5.52 -1.20
CA ASP A 175 2.12 5.84 -2.49
C ASP A 175 2.36 7.35 -2.63
N VAL A 176 3.40 7.83 -1.95
CA VAL A 176 3.73 9.26 -1.84
C VAL A 176 3.77 9.92 -3.22
N SER A 177 3.12 11.08 -3.30
CA SER A 177 2.85 11.77 -4.55
C SER A 177 3.29 13.23 -4.50
N LEU A 178 3.89 13.72 -5.58
CA LEU A 178 4.25 15.12 -5.78
C LEU A 178 3.33 15.73 -6.85
N ARG A 179 2.12 16.08 -6.43
CA ARG A 179 0.99 16.43 -7.31
C ARG A 179 1.25 17.65 -8.19
N GLY A 180 2.12 18.57 -7.75
CA GLY A 180 2.55 19.73 -8.53
C GLY A 180 3.42 19.35 -9.74
N LEU A 181 4.12 18.22 -9.69
CA LEU A 181 4.97 17.72 -10.79
C LEU A 181 4.17 16.86 -11.79
N ILE A 182 3.10 16.19 -11.34
CA ILE A 182 2.31 15.23 -12.13
C ILE A 182 1.87 15.80 -13.50
N PRO A 183 1.22 16.98 -13.62
CA PRO A 183 0.73 17.45 -14.91
C PRO A 183 1.85 17.65 -15.93
N GLY A 184 2.97 18.23 -15.49
CA GLY A 184 4.13 18.48 -16.35
C GLY A 184 4.83 17.19 -16.76
N GLU A 185 4.93 16.22 -15.85
CA GLU A 185 5.56 14.93 -16.13
C GLU A 185 4.73 14.07 -17.09
N LEU A 186 3.42 13.94 -16.84
CA LEU A 186 2.52 13.19 -17.72
C LEU A 186 2.41 13.82 -19.11
N ALA A 187 2.50 15.15 -19.22
CA ALA A 187 2.52 15.84 -20.52
C ALA A 187 3.74 15.46 -21.38
N LYS A 188 4.81 14.92 -20.79
CA LYS A 188 5.98 14.40 -21.54
C LYS A 188 5.70 13.03 -22.16
N GLY A 189 4.64 12.34 -21.74
CA GLY A 189 4.19 11.08 -22.34
C GLY A 189 4.93 9.82 -21.87
N PHE A 190 5.71 9.91 -20.78
CA PHE A 190 6.55 8.81 -20.27
C PHE A 190 6.10 8.27 -18.90
N GLY A 191 4.85 8.52 -18.51
CA GLY A 191 4.32 8.10 -17.21
C GLY A 191 4.90 8.91 -16.06
N PHE A 192 4.92 8.32 -14.87
CA PHE A 192 5.45 8.92 -13.65
C PHE A 192 6.91 8.51 -13.43
N PHE A 193 7.70 9.42 -12.86
CA PHE A 193 9.05 9.12 -12.41
C PHE A 193 9.44 10.04 -11.24
N GLN A 194 9.53 11.35 -11.49
CA GLN A 194 9.85 12.35 -10.48
C GLN A 194 8.67 12.64 -9.56
N ALA A 195 7.44 12.51 -10.08
CA ALA A 195 6.24 12.84 -9.33
C ALA A 195 5.81 11.73 -8.35
N LYS A 196 6.46 10.57 -8.38
CA LYS A 196 6.23 9.41 -7.53
C LYS A 196 7.56 9.02 -6.83
N PRO A 197 7.93 9.71 -5.73
CA PRO A 197 9.08 9.36 -4.92
C PRO A 197 8.88 8.00 -4.21
N ALA A 198 9.81 7.64 -3.31
CA ALA A 198 9.74 6.37 -2.58
C ALA A 198 8.44 6.23 -1.79
N SER A 199 7.66 5.19 -2.11
CA SER A 199 6.49 4.75 -1.34
C SER A 199 6.93 4.10 -0.02
N SER A 200 5.98 3.90 0.89
CA SER A 200 6.17 3.13 2.13
C SER A 200 5.08 2.07 2.28
N PHE A 201 5.35 0.99 3.01
CA PHE A 201 4.39 -0.07 3.28
C PHE A 201 4.18 -0.26 4.78
N SER A 202 3.08 -0.93 5.15
CA SER A 202 2.78 -1.23 6.54
C SER A 202 3.88 -2.07 7.22
N PRO A 203 4.09 -1.94 8.55
CA PRO A 203 5.13 -2.69 9.27
C PRO A 203 5.03 -4.21 9.09
N VAL A 204 3.82 -4.71 8.90
CA VAL A 204 3.51 -6.12 8.78
C VAL A 204 2.74 -6.36 7.47
N CYS A 205 3.05 -7.48 6.83
CA CYS A 205 2.26 -8.08 5.76
C CYS A 205 1.64 -9.39 6.25
N VAL A 206 0.50 -9.78 5.69
CA VAL A 206 -0.27 -10.95 6.15
C VAL A 206 -0.61 -11.86 4.99
N THR A 207 -0.71 -13.16 5.23
CA THR A 207 -1.26 -14.07 4.22
C THR A 207 -2.76 -13.84 4.06
N PRO A 208 -3.34 -14.09 2.86
CA PRO A 208 -4.77 -13.86 2.63
C PRO A 208 -5.70 -14.53 3.65
N ASP A 209 -5.36 -15.73 4.14
CA ASP A 209 -6.13 -16.47 5.14
C ASP A 209 -6.18 -15.79 6.52
N GLU A 210 -5.17 -14.98 6.86
CA GLU A 210 -5.16 -14.20 8.13
C GLU A 210 -6.24 -13.11 8.13
N LEU A 211 -6.71 -12.69 6.95
CA LEU A 211 -7.81 -11.72 6.81
C LEU A 211 -9.19 -12.39 6.95
N GLY A 212 -9.27 -13.73 6.93
CA GLY A 212 -10.53 -14.47 7.01
C GLY A 212 -11.57 -14.00 5.98
N ASP A 213 -12.82 -13.80 6.41
CA ASP A 213 -13.93 -13.37 5.54
C ASP A 213 -13.76 -11.96 4.95
N ALA A 214 -12.80 -11.17 5.44
CA ALA A 214 -12.47 -9.87 4.87
C ALA A 214 -11.73 -10.02 3.53
N TRP A 215 -11.04 -11.13 3.28
CA TRP A 215 -10.46 -11.42 1.96
C TRP A 215 -11.43 -12.23 1.13
N ARG A 216 -12.07 -11.58 0.15
CA ARG A 216 -13.01 -12.23 -0.78
C ARG A 216 -12.96 -11.56 -2.14
N ASP A 217 -13.15 -12.37 -3.17
CA ASP A 217 -13.09 -11.94 -4.58
C ASP A 217 -11.79 -11.20 -4.93
N GLY A 218 -10.67 -11.59 -4.31
CA GLY A 218 -9.36 -10.96 -4.53
C GLY A 218 -9.27 -9.50 -4.05
N ARG A 219 -10.06 -9.14 -3.02
CA ARG A 219 -10.15 -7.80 -2.44
C ARG A 219 -10.18 -7.88 -0.92
N VAL A 220 -9.78 -6.80 -0.25
CA VAL A 220 -9.93 -6.63 1.20
C VAL A 220 -11.22 -5.84 1.48
N HIS A 221 -12.14 -6.38 2.27
CA HIS A 221 -13.44 -5.77 2.61
C HIS A 221 -13.45 -5.18 4.02
N LEU A 222 -12.55 -4.23 4.24
CA LEU A 222 -12.41 -3.47 5.48
C LEU A 222 -12.14 -1.99 5.18
N PRO A 223 -12.48 -1.09 6.13
CA PRO A 223 -12.13 0.32 6.01
C PRO A 223 -10.62 0.56 6.10
N LEU A 224 -10.08 1.39 5.20
CA LEU A 224 -8.74 1.93 5.30
C LEU A 224 -8.79 3.23 6.11
N THR A 225 -8.25 3.23 7.32
CA THR A 225 -8.27 4.41 8.19
C THR A 225 -7.05 5.30 7.92
N VAL A 226 -7.30 6.56 7.59
CA VAL A 226 -6.27 7.57 7.35
C VAL A 226 -6.48 8.73 8.32
N HIS A 227 -5.40 9.13 8.98
CA HIS A 227 -5.33 10.36 9.77
C HIS A 227 -4.34 11.33 9.15
N LEU A 228 -4.69 12.62 9.17
CA LEU A 228 -3.80 13.72 8.83
C LEU A 228 -3.70 14.64 10.04
N ASN A 229 -2.49 14.86 10.54
CA ASN A 229 -2.21 15.70 11.71
C ASN A 229 -3.01 15.30 12.97
N GLY A 230 -3.26 14.00 13.12
CA GLY A 230 -4.01 13.43 14.25
C GLY A 230 -5.53 13.47 14.09
N GLU A 231 -6.06 14.11 13.05
CA GLU A 231 -7.49 14.13 12.74
C GLU A 231 -7.83 13.01 11.75
N LYS A 232 -8.97 12.31 11.98
CA LYS A 232 -9.44 11.27 11.05
C LYS A 232 -9.84 11.94 9.73
N PHE A 233 -9.10 11.63 8.69
CA PHE A 233 -9.21 12.21 7.35
C PHE A 233 -10.04 11.31 6.42
N GLY A 234 -9.88 10.00 6.53
CA GLY A 234 -10.60 9.02 5.74
C GLY A 234 -10.78 7.68 6.46
N GLU A 235 -11.87 7.01 6.10
CA GLU A 235 -12.20 5.64 6.46
C GLU A 235 -12.95 4.93 5.31
N PRO A 236 -12.53 5.07 4.03
CA PRO A 236 -13.22 4.40 2.92
C PRO A 236 -13.07 2.88 2.99
N GLU A 237 -14.11 2.14 2.57
CA GLU A 237 -14.10 0.69 2.46
C GLU A 237 -13.34 0.26 1.20
N ALA A 238 -12.32 -0.59 1.38
CA ALA A 238 -11.44 -1.03 0.30
C ALA A 238 -12.08 -2.02 -0.70
N GLY A 239 -13.13 -2.73 -0.29
CA GLY A 239 -13.69 -3.83 -1.10
C GLY A 239 -14.71 -3.37 -2.16
N PRO A 240 -15.81 -2.70 -1.77
CA PRO A 240 -16.98 -2.52 -2.62
C PRO A 240 -16.77 -1.76 -3.93
N ASP A 241 -15.95 -0.70 -3.91
CA ASP A 241 -15.72 0.18 -5.09
C ASP A 241 -14.41 -0.12 -5.84
N MET A 242 -13.72 -1.20 -5.47
CA MET A 242 -12.55 -1.69 -6.19
C MET A 242 -12.99 -2.44 -7.44
N ILE A 243 -13.02 -1.75 -8.58
CA ILE A 243 -13.55 -2.28 -9.85
C ILE A 243 -12.74 -3.50 -10.32
N PHE A 244 -11.41 -3.41 -10.23
CA PHE A 244 -10.50 -4.51 -10.58
C PHE A 244 -9.86 -5.09 -9.32
N GLY A 245 -10.13 -6.37 -9.02
CA GLY A 245 -9.50 -7.06 -7.90
C GLY A 245 -8.03 -7.37 -8.16
N PHE A 246 -7.28 -7.72 -7.12
CA PHE A 246 -5.86 -8.04 -7.27
C PHE A 246 -5.53 -9.11 -8.31
N PRO A 247 -6.32 -10.20 -8.47
CA PRO A 247 -6.04 -11.18 -9.52
C PRO A 247 -6.13 -10.59 -10.93
N GLU A 248 -7.03 -9.62 -11.16
CA GLU A 248 -7.15 -8.91 -12.44
C GLU A 248 -5.95 -7.98 -12.67
N LEU A 249 -5.51 -7.27 -11.63
CA LEU A 249 -4.34 -6.39 -11.67
C LEU A 249 -3.04 -7.17 -11.93
N VAL A 250 -2.84 -8.30 -11.24
CA VAL A 250 -1.68 -9.18 -11.44
C VAL A 250 -1.68 -9.76 -12.85
N ALA A 251 -2.82 -10.24 -13.35
CA ALA A 251 -2.93 -10.73 -14.73
C ALA A 251 -2.67 -9.63 -15.76
N HIS A 252 -3.15 -8.40 -15.50
CA HIS A 252 -2.86 -7.24 -16.34
C HIS A 252 -1.35 -6.95 -16.39
N ALA A 253 -0.69 -6.90 -15.24
CA ALA A 253 0.75 -6.68 -15.13
C ALA A 253 1.58 -7.76 -15.86
N ALA A 254 1.13 -9.02 -15.78
CA ALA A 254 1.78 -10.17 -16.38
C ALA A 254 1.38 -10.43 -17.85
N ARG A 255 0.56 -9.58 -18.47
CA ARG A 255 0.04 -9.82 -19.83
C ARG A 255 1.12 -10.09 -20.87
N THR A 256 2.25 -9.39 -20.79
CA THR A 256 3.36 -9.49 -21.75
C THR A 256 4.74 -9.61 -21.08
N ARG A 257 4.77 -10.01 -19.80
CA ARG A 257 5.99 -10.22 -19.03
C ARG A 257 5.75 -11.23 -17.91
N HIS A 258 6.83 -11.81 -17.40
CA HIS A 258 6.77 -12.51 -16.11
C HIS A 258 6.86 -11.49 -14.98
N LEU A 259 6.28 -11.79 -13.83
CA LEU A 259 6.58 -11.09 -12.58
C LEU A 259 7.42 -12.03 -11.73
N GLY A 260 8.59 -11.57 -11.28
CA GLY A 260 9.43 -12.37 -10.40
C GLY A 260 8.87 -12.44 -8.98
N ALA A 261 9.18 -13.51 -8.26
CA ALA A 261 8.91 -13.64 -6.84
C ALA A 261 9.31 -12.37 -6.06
N GLY A 262 8.38 -11.86 -5.25
CA GLY A 262 8.54 -10.58 -4.54
C GLY A 262 8.02 -9.36 -5.32
N ALA A 263 7.40 -9.56 -6.49
CA ALA A 263 6.71 -8.48 -7.20
C ALA A 263 5.55 -7.93 -6.35
N VAL A 264 5.47 -6.62 -6.28
CA VAL A 264 4.46 -5.88 -5.53
C VAL A 264 3.47 -5.26 -6.53
N VAL A 265 2.18 -5.51 -6.31
CA VAL A 265 1.09 -4.95 -7.12
C VAL A 265 0.13 -4.16 -6.22
N GLY A 266 -0.01 -2.87 -6.50
CA GLY A 266 -0.82 -1.93 -5.72
C GLY A 266 -2.23 -1.78 -6.28
N SER A 267 -3.17 -1.42 -5.42
CA SER A 267 -4.56 -1.18 -5.82
C SER A 267 -4.77 0.18 -6.50
N GLY A 268 -3.89 1.14 -6.27
CA GLY A 268 -4.23 2.56 -6.38
C GLY A 268 -5.07 3.03 -5.18
N THR A 269 -5.05 4.34 -4.94
CA THR A 269 -5.73 5.00 -3.81
C THR A 269 -7.17 4.53 -3.58
N VAL A 270 -7.47 4.10 -2.35
CA VAL A 270 -8.83 3.68 -1.97
C VAL A 270 -9.78 4.87 -2.03
N SER A 271 -10.87 4.73 -2.76
CA SER A 271 -11.83 5.80 -2.99
C SER A 271 -13.25 5.24 -3.11
N ASN A 272 -14.20 5.81 -2.34
CA ASN A 272 -15.62 5.52 -2.45
C ASN A 272 -16.40 6.76 -2.94
N PRO A 273 -17.40 6.58 -3.81
CA PRO A 273 -18.37 7.63 -4.11
C PRO A 273 -19.29 7.86 -2.89
N ASP A 274 -20.05 8.96 -2.91
CA ASP A 274 -21.16 9.13 -1.97
C ASP A 274 -22.35 8.23 -2.37
N ALA A 275 -23.32 8.05 -1.47
CA ALA A 275 -24.46 7.15 -1.64
C ALA A 275 -25.35 7.50 -2.85
N ASP A 276 -25.31 8.75 -3.34
CA ASP A 276 -26.03 9.20 -4.54
C ASP A 276 -25.22 9.04 -5.84
N GLY A 277 -24.03 8.44 -5.77
CA GLY A 277 -23.10 8.28 -6.89
C GLY A 277 -22.29 9.54 -7.24
N GLY A 278 -22.44 10.60 -6.44
CA GLY A 278 -21.65 11.81 -6.48
C GLY A 278 -20.26 11.64 -5.83
N PRO A 279 -19.45 12.72 -5.81
CA PRO A 279 -18.16 12.72 -5.12
C PRO A 279 -18.33 12.35 -3.65
N GLY A 280 -17.37 11.59 -3.10
CA GLY A 280 -17.30 11.32 -1.67
C GLY A 280 -17.26 12.61 -0.84
N LYS A 281 -17.69 12.50 0.42
CA LYS A 281 -17.77 13.61 1.37
C LYS A 281 -16.71 13.49 2.48
N PRO A 282 -16.21 14.61 3.03
CA PRO A 282 -15.37 14.58 4.22
C PRO A 282 -16.05 13.89 5.40
N ILE A 283 -15.26 13.35 6.34
CA ILE A 283 -15.77 12.79 7.60
C ILE A 283 -16.61 13.81 8.38
N SER A 284 -16.20 15.09 8.38
CA SER A 284 -16.92 16.20 9.05
C SER A 284 -18.34 16.40 8.53
N ASP A 285 -18.59 15.99 7.29
CA ASP A 285 -19.85 16.19 6.57
C ASP A 285 -20.68 14.90 6.50
N GLY A 286 -20.30 13.90 7.31
CA GLY A 286 -20.98 12.61 7.41
C GLY A 286 -20.64 11.59 6.32
N GLY A 287 -19.59 11.85 5.52
CA GLY A 287 -19.05 10.89 4.57
C GLY A 287 -18.01 9.94 5.17
N VAL A 288 -17.36 9.16 4.31
CA VAL A 288 -16.23 8.28 4.66
C VAL A 288 -14.86 8.93 4.46
N GLY A 289 -14.81 10.20 4.05
CA GLY A 289 -13.56 10.89 3.77
C GLY A 289 -12.81 10.32 2.57
N TYR A 290 -11.48 10.44 2.58
CA TYR A 290 -10.64 10.19 1.41
C TYR A 290 -9.31 9.55 1.81
N SER A 291 -8.60 8.96 0.84
CA SER A 291 -7.26 8.38 1.07
C SER A 291 -6.12 9.22 0.48
N CYS A 292 -6.42 10.41 -0.06
CA CYS A 292 -5.42 11.40 -0.50
C CYS A 292 -6.00 12.82 -0.51
N LEU A 293 -5.13 13.84 -0.43
CA LEU A 293 -5.53 15.26 -0.50
C LEU A 293 -5.93 15.67 -1.92
N ALA A 294 -5.36 15.03 -2.94
CA ALA A 294 -5.73 15.31 -4.33
C ALA A 294 -7.23 15.11 -4.57
N GLU A 295 -7.82 14.06 -4.01
CA GLU A 295 -9.25 13.77 -4.17
C GLU A 295 -10.13 14.86 -3.55
N VAL A 296 -9.85 15.27 -2.31
CA VAL A 296 -10.52 16.42 -1.66
C VAL A 296 -10.49 17.64 -2.57
N ARG A 297 -9.30 17.98 -3.08
CA ARG A 297 -9.09 19.14 -3.94
C ARG A 297 -9.86 19.03 -5.25
N MET A 298 -10.01 17.83 -5.81
CA MET A 298 -10.83 17.62 -7.01
C MET A 298 -12.32 17.82 -6.70
N VAL A 299 -12.80 17.32 -5.55
CA VAL A 299 -14.17 17.54 -5.10
C VAL A 299 -14.45 19.04 -4.89
N GLU A 300 -13.55 19.75 -4.22
CA GLU A 300 -13.66 21.21 -4.04
C GLU A 300 -13.69 21.97 -5.38
N GLN A 301 -12.87 21.55 -6.34
CA GLN A 301 -12.87 22.14 -7.67
C GLN A 301 -14.22 21.91 -8.39
N ILE A 302 -14.79 20.71 -8.29
CA ILE A 302 -16.07 20.35 -8.91
C ILE A 302 -17.24 21.11 -8.26
N LEU A 303 -17.29 21.16 -6.93
CA LEU A 303 -18.42 21.71 -6.18
C LEU A 303 -18.34 23.24 -5.99
N HIS A 304 -17.14 23.81 -5.97
CA HIS A 304 -16.90 25.20 -5.58
C HIS A 304 -16.05 25.99 -6.57
N GLY A 305 -15.59 25.36 -7.65
CA GLY A 305 -14.80 26.00 -8.71
C GLY A 305 -13.35 26.33 -8.32
N GLN A 306 -12.93 26.00 -7.09
CA GLN A 306 -11.57 26.22 -6.61
C GLN A 306 -11.21 25.20 -5.51
N ALA A 307 -10.02 24.63 -5.60
CA ALA A 307 -9.41 23.85 -4.52
C ALA A 307 -8.88 24.78 -3.41
N LYS A 308 -9.25 24.50 -2.15
CA LYS A 308 -8.87 25.27 -0.96
C LYS A 308 -7.95 24.49 -0.03
N THR A 309 -8.19 23.18 0.12
CA THR A 309 -7.40 22.32 1.01
C THR A 309 -5.96 22.25 0.52
N PRO A 310 -4.93 22.65 1.31
CA PRO A 310 -3.55 22.57 0.87
C PRO A 310 -3.07 21.12 0.75
N PHE A 311 -2.01 20.91 -0.02
CA PHE A 311 -1.19 19.70 0.09
C PHE A 311 -0.36 19.72 1.39
N MET A 312 0.27 18.59 1.74
CA MET A 312 1.10 18.47 2.94
C MET A 312 2.27 19.47 2.91
N ARG A 313 2.62 19.94 4.10
CA ARG A 313 3.70 20.86 4.42
C ARG A 313 4.73 20.18 5.31
N PHE A 314 5.90 20.78 5.45
CA PHE A 314 6.89 20.31 6.41
C PHE A 314 6.31 20.35 7.83
N GLY A 315 6.42 19.23 8.53
CA GLY A 315 5.84 19.01 9.86
C GLY A 315 4.49 18.29 9.84
N ASP A 316 3.78 18.25 8.71
CA ASP A 316 2.54 17.49 8.59
C ASP A 316 2.83 15.98 8.74
N ARG A 317 1.87 15.27 9.33
CA ARG A 317 2.00 13.85 9.65
C ARG A 317 0.80 13.06 9.14
N VAL A 318 1.07 11.99 8.41
CA VAL A 318 0.05 11.05 7.92
C VAL A 318 0.17 9.72 8.66
N ARG A 319 -0.97 9.14 9.02
CA ARG A 319 -1.05 7.79 9.59
C ARG A 319 -2.08 6.95 8.84
N ILE A 320 -1.69 5.79 8.34
CA ILE A 320 -2.53 4.87 7.55
C ILE A 320 -2.55 3.49 8.22
N GLU A 321 -3.74 3.00 8.52
CA GLU A 321 -3.99 1.76 9.26
C GLU A 321 -5.23 1.03 8.74
N MET A 322 -5.34 -0.25 9.10
CA MET A 322 -6.55 -1.02 8.88
C MET A 322 -6.79 -1.96 10.06
N PHE A 323 -8.05 -2.01 10.50
CA PHE A 323 -8.49 -2.79 11.65
C PHE A 323 -9.44 -3.89 11.19
N ASP A 324 -9.43 -5.01 11.90
CA ASP A 324 -10.49 -6.00 11.76
C ASP A 324 -11.82 -5.45 12.31
N ARG A 325 -12.92 -6.18 12.10
CA ARG A 325 -14.25 -5.76 12.60
C ARG A 325 -14.35 -5.76 14.13
N ALA A 326 -13.37 -6.32 14.85
CA ALA A 326 -13.28 -6.27 16.31
C ALA A 326 -12.41 -5.09 16.81
N GLY A 327 -11.81 -4.31 15.90
CA GLY A 327 -10.98 -3.15 16.22
C GLY A 327 -9.50 -3.47 16.45
N ASN A 328 -9.03 -4.67 16.13
CA ASN A 328 -7.61 -5.02 16.25
C ASN A 328 -6.85 -4.61 14.98
N SER A 329 -5.66 -4.02 15.15
CA SER A 329 -4.81 -3.65 14.00
C SER A 329 -4.33 -4.91 13.27
N ILE A 330 -4.48 -4.91 11.94
CA ILE A 330 -4.09 -6.06 11.12
C ILE A 330 -2.61 -5.95 10.72
N PHE A 331 -2.21 -4.79 10.20
CA PHE A 331 -0.92 -4.59 9.55
C PHE A 331 0.06 -3.73 10.36
N GLY A 332 -0.35 -3.21 11.52
CA GLY A 332 0.31 -2.07 12.16
C GLY A 332 -0.03 -0.77 11.43
N ALA A 333 0.82 0.25 11.60
CA ALA A 333 0.60 1.57 11.04
C ALA A 333 1.78 2.06 10.20
N ILE A 334 1.46 2.63 9.05
CA ILE A 334 2.33 3.62 8.41
C ILE A 334 2.09 4.94 9.16
N ASP A 335 3.14 5.59 9.63
CA ASP A 335 3.04 6.79 10.47
C ASP A 335 4.26 7.69 10.23
N GLN A 336 4.12 8.64 9.31
CA GLN A 336 5.23 9.37 8.72
C GLN A 336 5.02 10.88 8.81
N GLN A 337 6.09 11.62 9.11
CA GLN A 337 6.12 13.08 9.04
C GLN A 337 6.79 13.55 7.75
N VAL A 338 6.28 14.62 7.15
CA VAL A 338 6.93 15.29 6.01
C VAL A 338 8.05 16.18 6.52
N VAL A 339 9.26 15.99 6.03
CA VAL A 339 10.45 16.75 6.42
C VAL A 339 11.15 17.35 5.21
N LYS A 340 11.90 18.43 5.45
CA LYS A 340 12.71 19.04 4.41
C LYS A 340 13.96 18.20 4.17
N TYR A 341 14.15 17.74 2.94
CA TYR A 341 15.36 17.04 2.54
C TYR A 341 16.60 17.90 2.81
N GLN A 342 17.60 17.30 3.47
CA GLN A 342 18.89 17.93 3.71
C GLN A 342 19.98 17.08 3.02
N PRO A 343 20.69 17.61 2.01
CA PRO A 343 21.78 16.87 1.41
C PRO A 343 22.88 16.60 2.46
N HIS A 344 23.29 15.34 2.56
CA HIS A 344 24.40 14.90 3.41
C HIS A 344 25.77 15.25 2.85
#